data_AF-A0A2S9A544-F1
#
_entry.id   AF-A0A2S9A544-F1
#
_cell.length_a   1.000
_cell.length_b   1.000
_cell.length_c   1.000
_cell.angle_alpha   90.00
_cell.angle_beta   90.00
_cell.angle_gamma   90.00
#
_symmetry.space_group_name_H-M   'P 1'
#
loop_
_entity.id
_entity.type
_entity.pdbx_description
1 polymer ?
#
loop_
_entity_poly.entity_id
_entity_poly.type
_entity_poly.pdbx_seq_one_letter_code
_entity_poly.pdbx_strand_id
1 'polypeptide(L)' 'MSTWLTLTEAAKRIQGDAALASAERRIRRWVESGDLKPLAGRFRAADVLATEKKMRSRRGRPRKHAQIGN' A
#
# COMPACT_ATOMS: atom_id res chain seq x y z
N MET A 1 19.25 -7.68 -0.49
CA MET A 1 18.63 -8.86 0.13
C MET A 1 17.12 -8.73 0.09
N SER A 2 16.39 -9.80 -0.25
CA SER A 2 14.92 -9.79 -0.27
C SER A 2 14.39 -10.11 1.12
N THR A 3 14.02 -9.09 1.89
CA THR A 3 13.38 -9.28 3.19
C THR A 3 11.91 -9.66 3.00
N TRP A 4 11.53 -10.82 3.53
CA TRP A 4 10.15 -11.28 3.59
C TRP A 4 9.56 -10.95 4.95
N LEU A 5 8.36 -10.37 4.96
CA LEU A 5 7.69 -9.85 6.13
C LEU A 5 6.36 -10.55 6.32
N THR A 6 5.97 -10.77 7.57
CA THR A 6 4.59 -11.06 7.94
C THR A 6 3.68 -9.85 7.70
N LEU A 7 2.36 -10.06 7.75
CA LEU A 7 1.39 -8.96 7.63
C LEU A 7 1.67 -7.83 8.62
N THR A 8 1.91 -8.18 9.89
CA THR A 8 2.12 -7.21 10.96
C THR A 8 3.45 -6.46 10.79
N GLU A 9 4.52 -7.14 10.37
CA GLU A 9 5.80 -6.47 10.08
C GLU A 9 5.70 -5.54 8.87
N ALA A 10 5.01 -5.97 7.81
CA ALA A 10 4.74 -5.13 6.65
C ALA A 10 3.90 -3.89 7.05
N ALA A 11 2.89 -4.07 7.90
CA ALA A 11 2.05 -3.00 8.41
C ALA A 11 2.85 -1.99 9.25
N LYS A 12 3.69 -2.47 10.18
CA LYS A 12 4.61 -1.63 10.96
C LYS A 12 5.50 -0.76 10.06
N ARG A 13 5.88 -1.26 8.89
CA ARG A 13 6.76 -0.55 7.96
C ARG A 13 6.08 0.58 7.20
N ILE A 14 4.75 0.54 7.06
CA ILE A 14 3.95 1.56 6.34
C ILE A 14 2.99 2.35 7.24
N GLN A 15 2.93 2.06 8.55
CA GLN A 15 1.92 2.62 9.45
C GLN A 15 1.98 4.15 9.53
N GLY A 16 3.20 4.73 9.50
CA GLY A 16 3.38 6.17 9.76
C GLY A 16 2.76 6.55 11.11
N ASP A 17 1.93 7.58 11.12
CA ASP A 17 1.18 8.03 12.32
C ASP A 17 -0.16 7.29 12.51
N ALA A 18 -0.53 6.37 11.61
CA ALA A 18 -1.78 5.62 11.72
C ALA A 18 -1.63 4.43 12.67
N ALA A 19 -2.75 4.03 13.30
CA ALA A 19 -2.81 2.81 14.10
C ALA A 19 -2.43 1.56 13.27
N LEU A 20 -1.71 0.63 13.88
CA LEU A 20 -1.24 -0.61 13.25
C LEU A 20 -2.37 -1.41 12.57
N ALA A 21 -3.51 -1.57 13.25
CA ALA A 21 -4.68 -2.26 12.71
C ALA A 21 -5.22 -1.61 11.41
N SER A 22 -5.09 -0.29 11.27
CA SER A 22 -5.46 0.42 10.05
C SER A 22 -4.47 0.18 8.92
N ALA A 23 -3.18 0.04 9.23
CA ALA A 23 -2.16 -0.33 8.24
C ALA A 23 -2.33 -1.79 7.78
N GLU A 24 -2.63 -2.72 8.67
CA GLU A 24 -2.93 -4.12 8.31
C GLU A 24 -4.14 -4.23 7.39
N ARG A 25 -5.25 -3.54 7.71
CA ARG A 25 -6.42 -3.47 6.82
C ARG A 25 -6.08 -2.90 5.45
N ARG A 26 -5.19 -1.90 5.38
CA ARG A 26 -4.75 -1.30 4.11
C ARG A 26 -4.00 -2.33 3.25
N ILE A 27 -3.08 -3.08 3.85
CA ILE A 27 -2.36 -4.15 3.15
C ILE A 27 -3.32 -5.22 2.63
N ARG A 28 -4.29 -5.65 3.45
CA ARG A 28 -5.31 -6.62 3.02
C ARG A 28 -6.10 -6.11 1.80
N ARG A 29 -6.53 -4.85 1.81
CA ARG A 29 -7.20 -4.23 0.64
C ARG A 29 -6.33 -4.22 -0.61
N TRP A 30 -5.01 -4.01 -0.48
CA TRP A 30 -4.11 -4.07 -1.63
C TRP A 30 -3.97 -5.49 -2.19
N VAL A 31 -4.05 -6.51 -1.32
CA VAL A 31 -4.09 -7.91 -1.77
C VAL A 31 -5.39 -8.21 -2.49
N GLU A 32 -6.53 -7.82 -1.92
CA GLU A 32 -7.86 -7.98 -2.53
C GLU A 32 -7.95 -7.28 -3.89
N SER A 33 -7.36 -6.09 -4.01
CA SER A 33 -7.30 -5.32 -5.27
C SER A 33 -6.25 -5.85 -6.27
N GLY A 34 -5.42 -6.83 -5.88
CA GLY A 34 -4.33 -7.36 -6.71
C GLY A 34 -3.10 -6.43 -6.87
N ASP A 35 -3.07 -5.30 -6.17
CA ASP A 35 -1.95 -4.33 -6.17
C ASP A 35 -0.74 -4.84 -5.36
N LEU A 36 -0.93 -5.82 -4.46
CA LEU A 36 0.12 -6.47 -3.71
C LEU A 36 -0.09 -7.98 -3.73
N LYS A 37 0.93 -8.75 -4.11
CA LYS A 37 0.85 -10.21 -4.19
C LYS A 37 1.70 -10.85 -3.08
N PRO A 38 1.07 -11.43 -2.04
CA PRO A 38 1.80 -12.22 -1.06
C PRO A 38 2.29 -13.53 -1.68
N LEU A 39 3.43 -14.02 -1.21
CA LEU A 39 3.94 -15.34 -1.53
C LEU A 39 3.93 -16.18 -0.25
N ALA A 40 3.19 -17.29 -0.25
CA ALA A 40 3.04 -18.17 0.91
C ALA A 40 2.68 -17.41 2.22
N GLY A 41 1.78 -16.43 2.12
CA GLY A 41 1.34 -15.61 3.26
C GLY A 41 2.36 -14.56 3.74
N ARG A 42 3.48 -14.38 3.03
CA ARG A 42 4.50 -13.37 3.32
C ARG A 42 4.55 -12.29 2.25
N PHE A 43 5.02 -11.11 2.65
CA PHE A 43 5.12 -9.93 1.80
C PHE A 43 6.58 -9.56 1.60
N ARG A 44 6.97 -9.28 0.36
CA ARG A 44 8.30 -8.76 0.11
C ARG A 44 8.35 -7.29 0.55
N ALA A 45 9.34 -6.93 1.36
CA ALA A 45 9.45 -5.57 1.90
C ALA A 45 9.51 -4.49 0.80
N ALA A 46 10.19 -4.79 -0.31
CA ALA A 46 10.29 -3.89 -1.45
C ALA A 46 8.92 -3.65 -2.11
N ASP A 47 8.13 -4.70 -2.31
CA ASP A 47 6.82 -4.61 -2.96
C ASP A 47 5.83 -3.83 -2.08
N VAL A 48 5.85 -4.05 -0.76
CA VAL A 48 5.03 -3.29 0.19
C VAL A 48 5.32 -1.79 0.12
N LEU A 49 6.60 -1.40 0.11
CA LEU A 49 7.01 0.00 0.01
C LEU A 49 6.68 0.61 -1.36
N ALA A 50 6.85 -0.16 -2.44
CA ALA A 50 6.49 0.28 -3.78
C ALA A 50 4.98 0.52 -3.91
N THR A 51 4.14 -0.37 -3.37
CA THR A 51 2.68 -0.22 -3.37
C THR A 51 2.24 0.95 -2.51
N GLU A 52 2.81 1.15 -1.32
CA GLU A 52 2.52 2.34 -0.48
C GLU A 52 2.87 3.64 -1.22
N LYS A 53 4.04 3.70 -1.88
CA LYS A 53 4.44 4.87 -2.68
C LYS A 53 3.44 5.14 -3.81
N LYS A 54 3.04 4.10 -4.56
CA LYS A 54 2.03 4.18 -5.63
C LYS A 54 0.68 4.68 -5.12
N MET A 55 0.24 4.21 -3.96
CA MET A 55 -1.04 4.59 -3.37
C MET A 55 -1.01 6.01 -2.81
N ARG A 56 0.10 6.41 -2.20
CA ARG A 56 0.32 7.78 -1.72
C ARG A 56 0.33 8.78 -2.87
N SER A 57 0.98 8.45 -3.99
CA SER A 57 0.95 9.30 -5.19
C SER A 57 -0.45 9.42 -5.81
N ARG A 58 -1.30 8.39 -5.70
CA ARG A 58 -2.71 8.46 -6.11
C ARG A 58 -3.54 9.38 -5.22
N ARG A 59 -3.24 9.45 -3.92
CA ARG A 59 -3.99 10.26 -2.94
C ARG A 59 -3.71 11.76 -3.04
N GLY A 60 -2.53 12.16 -3.53
CA GLY A 60 -2.08 13.55 -3.56
C GLY A 60 -2.29 14.32 -4.88
N ARG A 61 -2.81 13.70 -5.94
CA ARG A 61 -3.01 14.41 -7.22
C ARG A 61 -4.48 14.85 -7.35
N PRO A 62 -4.83 16.13 -7.10
CA PRO A 62 -6.09 16.66 -7.60
C PRO A 62 -6.10 16.44 -9.12
N ARG A 63 -7.10 15.72 -9.62
CA ARG A 63 -7.33 15.58 -11.07
C ARG A 63 -7.74 16.96 -11.56
N LYS A 64 -6.78 17.76 -12.04
CA LYS A 64 -7.02 19.05 -12.70
C LYS A 64 -7.63 18.83 -14.10
N HIS A 65 -8.72 18.06 -14.18
CA HIS A 65 -9.52 17.83 -15.40
C HIS A 65 -10.95 17.41 -15.01
N ALA A 66 -11.68 18.37 -14.48
CA ALA A 66 -13.13 18.54 -14.60
C ALA A 66 -13.29 20.03 -14.32
N GLN A 67 -13.41 20.95 -15.29
CA GLN A 67 -14.30 20.96 -16.43
C GLN A 67 -13.89 22.19 -17.26
N ILE A 68 -13.41 22.02 -18.50
CA ILE A 68 -13.36 23.09 -19.52
C ILE A 68 -13.84 22.44 -20.82
N GLY A 69 -14.93 22.98 -21.38
CA GLY A 69 -15.58 22.55 -22.62
C GLY A 69 -16.91 21.87 -22.33
N ASN A 70 -18.07 22.39 -22.75
CA ASN A 70 -18.40 23.28 -23.86
C ASN A 70 -19.56 24.21 -23.45
#